data_AF-A0A2S7TYR0-F1
#
_entry.id   AF-A0A2S7TYR0-F1
#
_cell.length_a   1.000
_cell.length_b   1.000
_cell.length_c   1.000
_cell.angle_alpha   90.00
_cell.angle_beta   90.00
_cell.angle_gamma   90.00
#
_symmetry.space_group_name_H-M   'P 1'
#
loop_
_entity.id
_entity.type
_entity.pdbx_description
1 polymer ?
#
loop_
_entity_poly.entity_id
_entity_poly.type
_entity_poly.pdbx_seq_one_letter_code
_entity_poly.pdbx_strand_id
1 'polypeptide(L)'
;MKPIVIKIGTGVLTREIDGKLDRVALTKLVTAVADLVRSGQPCVLVSSGAVGAGISQLGLNEYPSDVPTRQACAAVGQTRLMHAYENLFNNFELNVAQLLLTADDFRDSARRVRVEDTLERLSKSPQIIPIINENDSVAVEELSFGDNDMLSARVAALIGASQLILLSNIDGLLAPESTDVVEYVENVDDVLGFIRADKGKFSIGGMASKLKAVRIAVDAGIETVVAHGKHPERLDAITQGAGLCTRFQAR
;
A
#
# COMPACT_ATOMS: atom_id res chain seq x y z
N MET A 1 18.56 -9.16 -5.54
CA MET A 1 18.07 -8.66 -4.24
C MET A 1 16.57 -8.86 -4.19
N LYS A 2 16.01 -9.16 -3.02
CA LYS A 2 14.57 -9.27 -2.85
C LYS A 2 13.94 -7.86 -2.85
N PRO A 3 12.74 -7.68 -3.45
CA PRO A 3 12.08 -6.38 -3.48
C PRO A 3 11.53 -5.98 -2.12
N ILE A 4 11.40 -4.68 -1.91
CA ILE A 4 10.57 -4.11 -0.84
C ILE A 4 9.18 -3.89 -1.40
N VAL A 5 8.16 -4.31 -0.66
CA VAL A 5 6.76 -4.00 -0.98
C VAL A 5 6.37 -2.73 -0.22
N ILE A 6 5.90 -1.71 -0.94
CA ILE A 6 5.47 -0.44 -0.35
C ILE A 6 3.98 -0.27 -0.63
N LYS A 7 3.18 -0.33 0.43
CA LYS A 7 1.74 -0.09 0.36
C LYS A 7 1.44 1.37 0.59
N ILE A 8 0.64 1.98 -0.27
CA ILE A 8 0.24 3.37 -0.16
C ILE A 8 -1.28 3.47 -0.01
N GLY A 9 -1.75 4.01 1.12
CA GLY A 9 -3.17 4.20 1.37
C GLY A 9 -3.79 5.38 0.63
N THR A 10 -5.12 5.35 0.46
CA THR A 10 -5.90 6.43 -0.18
C THR A 10 -5.62 7.80 0.44
N GLY A 11 -5.57 7.91 1.78
CA GLY A 11 -5.29 9.17 2.48
C GLY A 11 -3.89 9.76 2.25
N VAL A 12 -2.98 9.01 1.63
CA VAL A 12 -1.66 9.49 1.19
C VAL A 12 -1.73 10.03 -0.24
N LEU A 13 -2.56 9.42 -1.10
CA LEU A 13 -2.63 9.71 -2.54
C LEU A 13 -3.72 10.68 -2.93
N THR A 14 -4.71 10.94 -2.07
CA THR A 14 -5.85 11.81 -2.37
C THR A 14 -5.95 12.95 -1.37
N ARG A 15 -6.38 14.12 -1.85
CA ARG A 15 -6.69 15.27 -1.01
C ARG A 15 -8.00 15.05 -0.27
N GLU A 16 -8.01 15.33 1.04
CA GLU A 16 -9.20 15.17 1.88
C GLU A 16 -10.36 16.08 1.44
N ILE A 17 -10.07 17.26 0.87
CA ILE A 17 -11.08 18.26 0.51
C ILE A 17 -11.97 17.85 -0.67
N ASP A 18 -11.41 17.15 -1.66
CA ASP A 18 -12.12 16.86 -2.91
C ASP A 18 -11.90 15.44 -3.45
N GLY A 19 -11.22 14.57 -2.69
CA GLY A 19 -10.95 13.18 -3.05
C GLY A 19 -10.05 12.99 -4.28
N LYS A 20 -9.59 14.09 -4.90
CA LYS A 20 -8.75 14.02 -6.10
C LYS A 20 -7.34 13.60 -5.73
N LEU A 21 -6.65 13.01 -6.70
CA LEU A 21 -5.24 12.67 -6.58
C LEU A 21 -4.42 13.90 -6.18
N ASP A 22 -3.68 13.77 -5.08
CA ASP A 22 -2.71 14.75 -4.63
C ASP A 22 -1.44 14.59 -5.44
N ARG A 23 -1.29 15.45 -6.45
CA ARG A 23 -0.12 15.43 -7.34
C ARG A 23 1.17 15.72 -6.59
N VAL A 24 1.15 16.55 -5.55
CA VAL A 24 2.35 16.88 -4.78
C VAL A 24 2.79 15.67 -3.96
N ALA A 25 1.85 15.02 -3.27
CA ALA A 25 2.14 13.79 -2.53
C ALA A 25 2.64 12.67 -3.44
N LEU A 26 2.00 12.49 -4.61
CA LEU A 26 2.40 11.48 -5.59
C LEU A 26 3.81 11.75 -6.15
N THR A 27 4.14 13.00 -6.48
CA THR A 27 5.50 13.35 -6.93
C THR A 27 6.54 13.03 -5.86
N LYS A 28 6.31 13.43 -4.59
CA LYS A 28 7.24 13.12 -3.49
C LYS A 28 7.44 11.62 -3.30
N LEU A 29 6.35 10.85 -3.38
CA LEU A 29 6.38 9.40 -3.27
C LEU A 29 7.20 8.79 -4.41
N VAL A 30 6.92 9.17 -5.66
CA VAL A 30 7.63 8.65 -6.84
C VAL A 30 9.12 9.00 -6.77
N THR A 31 9.49 10.22 -6.37
CA THR A 31 10.88 10.60 -6.17
C THR A 31 11.59 9.68 -5.18
N ALA A 32 10.99 9.47 -3.99
CA ALA A 32 11.60 8.62 -2.97
C ALA A 32 11.74 7.15 -3.41
N VAL A 33 10.74 6.61 -4.11
CA VAL A 33 10.81 5.24 -4.66
C VAL A 33 11.88 5.15 -5.76
N ALA A 34 11.97 6.17 -6.64
CA ALA A 34 12.99 6.19 -7.68
C ALA A 34 14.41 6.24 -7.10
N ASP A 35 14.62 6.98 -6.00
CA ASP A 35 15.90 7.05 -5.31
C ASP A 35 16.28 5.69 -4.69
N LEU A 36 15.34 4.96 -4.07
CA LEU A 36 15.56 3.58 -3.61
C LEU A 36 15.94 2.64 -4.76
N VAL A 37 15.24 2.72 -5.89
CA VAL A 37 15.53 1.86 -7.05
C VAL A 37 16.92 2.17 -7.61
N ARG A 38 17.30 3.46 -7.67
CA ARG A 38 18.62 3.89 -8.12
C ARG A 38 19.73 3.45 -7.17
N SER A 39 19.47 3.34 -5.86
CA SER A 39 20.42 2.79 -4.88
C SER A 39 20.55 1.25 -4.96
N GLY A 40 19.82 0.61 -5.88
CA GLY A 40 19.88 -0.83 -6.14
C GLY A 40 18.81 -1.62 -5.39
N GLN A 41 17.88 -0.97 -4.70
CA GLN A 41 16.81 -1.62 -3.96
C GLN A 41 15.53 -1.76 -4.83
N PRO A 42 15.22 -2.97 -5.36
CA PRO A 42 14.00 -3.16 -6.13
C PRO A 42 12.75 -2.91 -5.27
N CYS A 43 11.73 -2.32 -5.88
CA CYS A 43 10.48 -1.93 -5.20
C CYS A 43 9.26 -2.46 -5.96
N VAL A 44 8.24 -2.88 -5.22
CA VAL A 44 6.89 -3.21 -5.70
C VAL A 44 5.91 -2.31 -4.96
N LEU A 45 5.03 -1.62 -5.68
CA LEU A 45 4.04 -0.74 -5.08
C LEU A 45 2.69 -1.43 -5.00
N VAL A 46 2.02 -1.29 -3.86
CA VAL A 46 0.60 -1.66 -3.69
C VAL A 46 -0.17 -0.38 -3.42
N SER A 47 -0.83 0.13 -4.45
CA SER A 47 -1.48 1.44 -4.42
C SER A 47 -2.94 1.33 -3.99
N SER A 48 -3.56 2.46 -3.65
CA SER A 48 -5.00 2.62 -3.41
C SER A 48 -5.48 3.90 -4.12
N GLY A 49 -6.74 4.28 -3.95
CA GLY A 49 -7.25 5.58 -4.41
C GLY A 49 -7.81 5.59 -5.83
N ALA A 50 -7.95 4.43 -6.49
CA ALA A 50 -8.63 4.30 -7.78
C ALA A 50 -10.06 4.85 -7.71
N VAL A 51 -10.89 4.38 -6.77
CA VAL A 51 -12.26 4.90 -6.61
C VAL A 51 -12.27 6.42 -6.43
N GLY A 52 -11.44 6.95 -5.52
CA GLY A 52 -11.34 8.39 -5.26
C GLY A 52 -10.98 9.22 -6.50
N ALA A 53 -10.05 8.71 -7.31
CA ALA A 53 -9.64 9.34 -8.56
C ALA A 53 -10.76 9.40 -9.62
N GLY A 54 -11.79 8.54 -9.52
CA GLY A 54 -12.93 8.48 -10.44
C GLY A 54 -14.14 9.32 -10.03
N ILE A 55 -14.33 9.59 -8.73
CA ILE A 55 -15.52 10.29 -8.18
C ILE A 55 -15.83 11.58 -8.97
N SER A 56 -14.88 12.51 -9.02
CA SER A 56 -15.07 13.80 -9.69
C SER A 56 -15.28 13.68 -11.21
N GLN A 57 -14.83 12.58 -11.82
CA GLN A 57 -14.96 12.36 -13.27
C GLN A 57 -16.35 11.85 -13.65
N LEU A 58 -17.02 11.16 -12.74
CA LEU A 58 -18.42 10.77 -12.89
C LEU A 58 -19.38 11.86 -12.41
N GLY A 59 -18.88 13.06 -12.11
CA GLY A 59 -19.69 14.19 -11.64
C GLY A 59 -20.23 14.02 -10.22
N LEU A 60 -19.66 13.11 -9.44
CA LEU A 60 -20.05 12.85 -8.06
C LEU A 60 -19.33 13.80 -7.10
N ASN A 61 -20.01 14.18 -6.02
CA ASN A 61 -19.46 15.05 -4.97
C ASN A 61 -19.14 14.31 -3.67
N GLU A 62 -19.53 13.04 -3.57
CA GLU A 62 -19.34 12.20 -2.40
C GLU A 62 -18.93 10.78 -2.81
N TYR A 63 -18.43 10.02 -1.83
CA TYR A 63 -18.04 8.63 -2.04
C TYR A 63 -19.29 7.76 -2.23
N PRO A 64 -19.38 6.97 -3.32
CA PRO A 64 -20.60 6.21 -3.60
C PRO A 64 -20.83 5.09 -2.57
N SER A 65 -22.09 4.91 -2.18
CA SER A 65 -22.51 3.89 -1.22
C SER A 65 -22.87 2.56 -1.89
N ASP A 66 -23.21 2.55 -3.18
CA ASP A 66 -23.53 1.35 -3.94
C ASP A 66 -22.31 0.77 -4.70
N VAL A 67 -22.30 -0.55 -4.85
CA VAL A 67 -21.23 -1.29 -5.54
C VAL A 67 -21.06 -0.87 -6.99
N PRO A 68 -22.11 -0.83 -7.83
CA PRO A 68 -21.94 -0.54 -9.25
C PRO A 68 -21.31 0.84 -9.49
N THR A 69 -21.70 1.85 -8.72
CA THR A 69 -21.11 3.19 -8.85
C THR A 69 -19.67 3.22 -8.37
N ARG A 70 -19.31 2.50 -7.29
CA ARG A 70 -17.90 2.36 -6.90
C ARG A 70 -17.05 1.64 -7.94
N GLN A 71 -17.56 0.58 -8.55
CA GLN A 71 -16.87 -0.14 -9.64
C GLN A 71 -16.65 0.78 -10.85
N ALA A 72 -17.66 1.59 -11.21
CA ALA A 72 -17.52 2.59 -12.28
C ALA A 72 -16.47 3.66 -11.92
N CYS A 73 -16.49 4.18 -10.69
CA CYS A 73 -15.47 5.09 -10.19
C CYS A 73 -14.07 4.46 -10.26
N ALA A 74 -13.92 3.21 -9.83
CA ALA A 74 -12.66 2.49 -9.89
C ALA A 74 -12.15 2.32 -11.33
N ALA A 75 -13.01 1.92 -12.26
CA ALA A 75 -12.65 1.75 -13.66
C ALA A 75 -12.10 3.06 -14.26
N VAL A 76 -12.78 4.19 -14.02
CA VAL A 76 -12.33 5.51 -14.49
C VAL A 76 -11.06 5.96 -13.77
N GLY A 77 -11.02 5.80 -12.45
CA GLY A 77 -9.94 6.33 -11.63
C GLY A 77 -8.66 5.52 -11.68
N GLN A 78 -8.72 4.20 -11.92
CA GLN A 78 -7.54 3.34 -12.09
C GLN A 78 -6.73 3.76 -13.32
N THR A 79 -7.39 4.07 -14.45
CA THR A 79 -6.70 4.62 -15.64
C THR A 79 -5.95 5.90 -15.31
N ARG A 80 -6.56 6.80 -14.53
CA ARG A 80 -5.95 8.07 -14.13
C ARG A 80 -4.79 7.89 -13.15
N LEU A 81 -4.93 6.95 -12.22
CA LEU A 81 -3.90 6.60 -11.26
C LEU A 81 -2.67 6.06 -11.98
N MET A 82 -2.83 5.11 -12.89
CA MET A 82 -1.72 4.57 -13.67
C MET A 82 -1.08 5.61 -14.57
N HIS A 83 -1.87 6.41 -15.29
CA HIS A 83 -1.34 7.52 -16.10
C HIS A 83 -0.55 8.52 -15.23
N ALA A 84 -0.97 8.75 -13.99
CA ALA A 84 -0.23 9.61 -13.08
C ALA A 84 1.12 9.00 -12.67
N TYR A 85 1.14 7.71 -12.31
CA TYR A 85 2.39 7.01 -12.00
C TYR A 85 3.34 6.94 -13.18
N GLU A 86 2.85 6.51 -14.35
CA GLU A 86 3.64 6.37 -15.58
C GLU A 86 4.34 7.68 -15.93
N ASN A 87 3.60 8.79 -16.00
CA ASN A 87 4.18 10.10 -16.32
C ASN A 87 5.22 10.56 -15.30
N LEU A 88 5.04 10.25 -14.03
CA LEU A 88 5.97 10.67 -12.98
C LEU A 88 7.23 9.82 -12.97
N PHE A 89 7.10 8.49 -13.04
CA PHE A 89 8.23 7.56 -13.09
C PHE A 89 9.06 7.71 -14.36
N ASN A 90 8.46 8.10 -15.48
CA ASN A 90 9.17 8.35 -16.73
C ASN A 90 10.23 9.47 -16.60
N ASN A 91 10.04 10.44 -15.68
CA ASN A 91 11.07 11.47 -15.40
C ASN A 91 12.35 10.88 -14.77
N PHE A 92 12.29 9.65 -14.28
CA PHE A 92 13.40 8.92 -13.69
C PHE A 92 13.89 7.77 -14.58
N GLU A 93 13.44 7.72 -15.85
CA GLU A 93 13.74 6.62 -16.79
C GLU A 93 13.25 5.25 -16.28
N LEU A 94 12.21 5.26 -15.44
CA LEU A 94 11.55 4.07 -14.91
C LEU A 94 10.21 3.87 -15.59
N ASN A 95 9.94 2.64 -16.01
CA ASN A 95 8.65 2.19 -16.53
C ASN A 95 7.80 1.60 -15.40
N VAL A 96 6.49 1.53 -15.60
CA VAL A 96 5.56 0.90 -14.65
C VAL A 96 4.89 -0.32 -15.28
N ALA A 97 4.58 -1.32 -14.46
CA ALA A 97 3.79 -2.48 -14.88
C ALA A 97 2.54 -2.59 -14.00
N GLN A 98 1.36 -2.49 -14.59
CA GLN A 98 0.09 -2.61 -13.87
C GLN A 98 -0.25 -4.08 -13.61
N LEU A 99 -0.60 -4.40 -12.37
CA LEU A 99 -1.31 -5.64 -12.03
C LEU A 99 -2.57 -5.30 -11.25
N LEU A 100 -3.70 -5.86 -11.68
CA LEU A 100 -4.98 -5.76 -10.97
C LEU A 100 -5.34 -7.14 -10.46
N LEU A 101 -5.43 -7.29 -9.15
CA LEU A 101 -5.63 -8.58 -8.49
C LEU A 101 -6.93 -8.57 -7.69
N THR A 102 -7.48 -9.75 -7.47
CA THR A 102 -8.61 -9.98 -6.58
C THR A 102 -8.18 -10.91 -5.45
N ALA A 103 -8.91 -10.91 -4.33
CA ALA A 103 -8.69 -11.91 -3.28
C ALA A 103 -8.71 -13.37 -3.80
N ASP A 104 -9.50 -13.67 -4.84
CA ASP A 104 -9.60 -15.01 -5.42
C ASP A 104 -8.32 -15.43 -6.16
N ASP A 105 -7.51 -14.49 -6.64
CA ASP A 105 -6.23 -14.78 -7.28
C ASP A 105 -5.21 -15.37 -6.31
N PHE A 106 -5.43 -15.22 -4.99
CA PHE A 106 -4.61 -15.84 -3.95
C PHE A 106 -5.23 -17.12 -3.35
N ARG A 107 -6.53 -17.37 -3.57
CA ARG A 107 -7.24 -18.57 -3.10
C ARG A 107 -7.09 -19.72 -4.08
N ASP A 108 -7.12 -19.44 -5.37
CA ASP A 108 -6.89 -20.42 -6.43
C ASP A 108 -5.39 -20.63 -6.64
N SER A 109 -4.91 -21.87 -6.46
CA SER A 109 -3.48 -22.19 -6.57
C SER A 109 -2.91 -21.92 -7.96
N ALA A 110 -3.69 -22.15 -9.03
CA ALA A 110 -3.23 -21.95 -10.39
C ALA A 110 -3.17 -20.45 -10.74
N ARG A 111 -4.10 -19.63 -10.26
CA ARG A 111 -4.05 -18.17 -10.40
C ARG A 111 -2.89 -17.58 -9.60
N ARG A 112 -2.69 -18.06 -8.37
CA ARG A 112 -1.57 -17.63 -7.52
C ARG A 112 -0.21 -17.84 -8.20
N VAL A 113 0.01 -19.01 -8.79
CA VAL A 113 1.25 -19.31 -9.54
C VAL A 113 1.44 -18.34 -10.72
N ARG A 114 0.37 -18.01 -11.45
CA ARG A 114 0.47 -17.03 -12.56
C ARG A 114 0.85 -15.63 -12.08
N VAL A 115 0.35 -15.20 -10.93
CA VAL A 115 0.73 -13.92 -10.31
C VAL A 115 2.21 -13.95 -9.91
N GLU A 116 2.64 -15.04 -9.27
CA GLU A 116 4.03 -15.26 -8.86
C GLU A 116 4.99 -15.23 -10.05
N ASP A 117 4.72 -16.02 -11.10
CA ASP A 117 5.53 -16.07 -12.33
C ASP A 117 5.66 -14.69 -13.00
N THR A 118 4.56 -13.92 -13.01
CA THR A 118 4.53 -12.58 -13.58
C THR A 118 5.43 -11.63 -12.78
N LEU A 119 5.27 -11.62 -11.44
CA LEU A 119 6.09 -10.77 -10.56
C LEU A 119 7.56 -11.19 -10.56
N GLU A 120 7.85 -12.49 -10.62
CA GLU A 120 9.21 -13.01 -10.75
C GLU A 120 9.84 -12.54 -12.07
N ARG A 121 9.10 -12.58 -13.18
CA ARG A 121 9.60 -12.08 -14.47
C ARG A 121 9.85 -10.57 -14.44
N LEU A 122 8.95 -9.78 -13.85
CA LEU A 122 9.13 -8.33 -13.70
C LEU A 122 10.31 -8.00 -12.80
N SER A 123 10.58 -8.80 -11.76
CA SER A 123 11.72 -8.59 -10.85
C SER A 123 13.09 -8.68 -11.55
N LYS A 124 13.15 -9.32 -12.72
CA LYS A 124 14.35 -9.43 -13.56
C LYS A 124 14.60 -8.17 -14.41
N SER A 125 13.68 -7.20 -14.39
CA SER A 125 13.76 -5.95 -15.15
C SER A 125 13.87 -4.75 -14.20
N PRO A 126 15.11 -4.29 -13.87
CA PRO A 126 15.33 -3.30 -12.82
C PRO A 126 14.76 -1.91 -13.12
N GLN A 127 14.41 -1.63 -14.39
CA GLN A 127 13.81 -0.37 -14.83
C GLN A 127 12.27 -0.41 -14.81
N ILE A 128 11.65 -1.48 -14.30
CA ILE A 128 10.19 -1.63 -14.25
C ILE A 128 9.74 -1.69 -12.80
N ILE A 129 8.80 -0.83 -12.43
CA ILE A 129 8.15 -0.80 -11.12
C ILE A 129 6.77 -1.45 -11.22
N PRO A 130 6.57 -2.64 -10.64
CA PRO A 130 5.23 -3.22 -10.54
C PRO A 130 4.36 -2.36 -9.62
N ILE A 131 3.19 -1.98 -10.12
CA ILE A 131 2.16 -1.25 -9.37
C ILE A 131 0.92 -2.13 -9.35
N ILE A 132 0.61 -2.63 -8.16
CA ILE A 132 -0.47 -3.57 -7.88
C ILE A 132 -1.61 -2.80 -7.21
N ASN A 133 -2.84 -3.09 -7.61
CA ASN A 133 -4.04 -2.64 -6.90
C ASN A 133 -5.10 -3.75 -6.94
N GLU A 134 -6.10 -3.67 -6.04
CA GLU A 134 -7.28 -4.51 -6.15
C GLU A 134 -8.02 -4.19 -7.46
N ASN A 135 -8.59 -5.21 -8.11
CA ASN A 135 -9.40 -5.02 -9.31
C ASN A 135 -10.83 -4.60 -8.95
N ASP A 136 -10.92 -3.43 -8.33
CA ASP A 136 -12.15 -2.81 -7.82
C ASP A 136 -13.26 -2.66 -8.88
N SER A 137 -12.93 -2.71 -10.17
CA SER A 137 -13.92 -2.61 -11.26
C SER A 137 -14.77 -3.87 -11.46
N VAL A 138 -14.31 -5.01 -10.95
CA VAL A 138 -14.97 -6.32 -11.07
C VAL A 138 -15.07 -7.08 -9.74
N ALA A 139 -14.38 -6.62 -8.70
CA ALA A 139 -14.44 -7.20 -7.36
C ALA A 139 -15.83 -7.00 -6.73
N VAL A 140 -16.28 -7.99 -5.96
CA VAL A 140 -17.54 -7.97 -5.22
C VAL A 140 -17.27 -7.47 -3.79
N GLU A 141 -18.20 -6.69 -3.24
CA GLU A 141 -18.00 -5.78 -2.08
C GLU A 141 -17.60 -6.44 -0.75
N GLU A 142 -17.72 -7.76 -0.62
CA GLU A 142 -17.57 -8.50 0.65
C GLU A 142 -16.17 -8.36 1.30
N LEU A 143 -15.23 -7.65 0.65
CA LEU A 143 -13.82 -7.49 1.05
C LEU A 143 -13.31 -6.03 1.16
N SER A 144 -14.16 -5.02 0.93
CA SER A 144 -13.73 -3.65 0.55
C SER A 144 -12.98 -2.79 1.60
N PHE A 145 -12.99 -3.14 2.89
CA PHE A 145 -12.30 -2.34 3.92
C PHE A 145 -11.03 -3.04 4.41
N GLY A 146 -9.87 -2.48 4.06
CA GLY A 146 -8.55 -3.01 4.46
C GLY A 146 -7.86 -3.87 3.41
N ASP A 147 -8.44 -3.96 2.21
CA ASP A 147 -8.02 -4.93 1.19
C ASP A 147 -6.57 -4.71 0.75
N ASN A 148 -6.16 -3.48 0.44
CA ASN A 148 -4.79 -3.24 0.00
C ASN A 148 -3.73 -3.45 1.10
N ASP A 149 -4.09 -3.35 2.39
CA ASP A 149 -3.18 -3.75 3.47
C ASP A 149 -2.97 -5.27 3.41
N MET A 150 -4.05 -6.05 3.27
CA MET A 150 -4.00 -7.51 3.15
C MET A 150 -3.36 -7.99 1.83
N LEU A 151 -3.68 -7.35 0.71
CA LEU A 151 -3.09 -7.57 -0.60
C LEU A 151 -1.58 -7.36 -0.54
N SER A 152 -1.11 -6.28 0.10
CA SER A 152 0.32 -6.02 0.21
C SER A 152 1.05 -7.06 1.04
N ALA A 153 0.46 -7.53 2.14
CA ALA A 153 1.01 -8.64 2.91
C ALA A 153 1.04 -9.95 2.11
N ARG A 154 -0.01 -10.27 1.36
CA ARG A 154 -0.06 -11.47 0.50
C ARG A 154 0.95 -11.40 -0.65
N VAL A 155 1.09 -10.25 -1.29
CA VAL A 155 2.10 -10.00 -2.33
C VAL A 155 3.50 -10.16 -1.74
N ALA A 156 3.76 -9.52 -0.59
CA ALA A 156 5.06 -9.60 0.08
C ALA A 156 5.43 -11.06 0.40
N ALA A 157 4.49 -11.81 0.98
CA ALA A 157 4.66 -13.23 1.27
C ALA A 157 4.86 -14.06 -0.01
N LEU A 158 4.10 -13.77 -1.09
CA LEU A 158 4.19 -14.50 -2.36
C LEU A 158 5.57 -14.37 -3.01
N ILE A 159 6.13 -13.16 -3.06
CA ILE A 159 7.41 -12.89 -3.72
C ILE A 159 8.61 -13.02 -2.76
N GLY A 160 8.37 -13.39 -1.51
CA GLY A 160 9.37 -13.44 -0.46
C GLY A 160 10.12 -12.13 -0.29
N ALA A 161 9.39 -11.01 -0.21
CA ALA A 161 9.93 -9.65 -0.09
C ALA A 161 10.92 -9.50 1.07
N SER A 162 11.84 -8.55 0.98
CA SER A 162 12.78 -8.25 2.08
C SER A 162 12.09 -7.51 3.22
N GLN A 163 11.20 -6.59 2.89
CA GLN A 163 10.41 -5.79 3.84
C GLN A 163 9.04 -5.48 3.24
N LEU A 164 8.05 -5.29 4.13
CA LEU A 164 6.77 -4.67 3.82
C LEU A 164 6.65 -3.32 4.52
N ILE A 165 6.45 -2.24 3.78
CA ILE A 165 6.25 -0.90 4.33
C ILE A 165 4.82 -0.45 4.09
N LEU A 166 4.08 -0.23 5.18
CA LEU A 166 2.71 0.27 5.18
C LEU A 166 2.72 1.79 5.41
N LEU A 167 2.59 2.57 4.32
CA LEU A 167 2.49 4.02 4.40
C LEU A 167 1.05 4.44 4.78
N SER A 168 0.93 4.99 5.99
CA SER A 168 -0.32 5.41 6.63
C SER A 168 -0.39 6.94 6.80
N ASN A 169 -1.44 7.42 7.46
CA ASN A 169 -1.62 8.83 7.86
C ASN A 169 -1.09 9.12 9.28
N ILE A 170 -0.25 8.25 9.82
CA ILE A 170 0.34 8.34 11.15
C ILE A 170 1.80 7.89 11.08
N ASP A 171 2.64 8.37 12.00
CA ASP A 171 4.06 8.03 12.06
C ASP A 171 4.33 6.57 12.46
N GLY A 172 3.40 5.92 13.14
CA GLY A 172 3.50 4.52 13.53
C GLY A 172 2.35 4.14 14.46
N LEU A 173 2.45 2.98 15.10
CA LEU A 173 1.58 2.60 16.19
C LEU A 173 1.86 3.52 17.40
N LEU A 174 0.82 4.18 17.90
CA LEU A 174 0.93 5.02 19.09
C LEU A 174 0.84 4.16 20.35
N ALA A 175 1.64 4.47 21.36
CA ALA A 175 1.52 3.83 22.66
C ALA A 175 0.14 4.16 23.28
N PRO A 176 -0.52 3.22 24.01
CA PRO A 176 -1.89 3.42 24.47
C PRO A 176 -2.09 4.75 25.20
N GLU A 177 -1.26 5.07 26.19
CA GLU A 177 -1.42 6.27 27.02
C GLU A 177 -0.54 7.46 26.60
N SER A 178 0.02 7.45 25.39
CA SER A 178 0.90 8.52 24.90
C SER A 178 0.65 8.87 23.43
N THR A 179 1.16 10.02 23.00
CA THR A 179 1.32 10.37 21.59
C THR A 179 2.62 9.85 20.99
N ASP A 180 3.44 9.16 21.78
CA ASP A 180 4.70 8.59 21.33
C ASP A 180 4.47 7.39 20.42
N VAL A 181 5.33 7.27 19.40
CA VAL A 181 5.36 6.13 18.49
C VAL A 181 6.09 4.98 19.16
N VAL A 182 5.49 3.79 19.14
CA VAL A 182 6.17 2.54 19.50
C VAL A 182 7.17 2.22 18.39
N GLU A 183 8.47 2.37 18.64
CA GLU A 183 9.48 2.23 17.58
C GLU A 183 9.68 0.77 17.13
N TYR A 184 9.55 -0.18 18.06
CA TYR A 184 9.82 -1.59 17.81
C TYR A 184 8.82 -2.50 18.52
N VAL A 185 8.36 -3.53 17.81
CA VAL A 185 7.44 -4.56 18.28
C VAL A 185 8.02 -5.93 17.93
N GLU A 186 8.50 -6.65 18.93
CA GLU A 186 9.03 -8.01 18.78
C GLU A 186 7.91 -9.02 18.51
N ASN A 187 6.82 -8.94 19.25
CA ASN A 187 5.65 -9.79 19.07
C ASN A 187 4.40 -8.96 18.77
N VAL A 188 3.87 -9.11 17.56
CA VAL A 188 2.64 -8.40 17.13
C VAL A 188 1.44 -8.74 18.02
N ASP A 189 1.39 -9.92 18.66
CA ASP A 189 0.29 -10.30 19.56
C ASP A 189 0.19 -9.37 20.78
N ASP A 190 1.32 -8.83 21.24
CA ASP A 190 1.39 -7.98 22.43
C ASP A 190 0.71 -6.62 22.20
N VAL A 191 0.64 -6.19 20.94
CA VAL A 191 0.09 -4.89 20.55
C VAL A 191 -1.29 -4.98 19.91
N LEU A 192 -1.84 -6.18 19.72
CA LEU A 192 -3.23 -6.36 19.26
C LEU A 192 -4.23 -5.68 20.22
N GLY A 193 -3.91 -5.66 21.51
CA GLY A 193 -4.71 -4.98 22.54
C GLY A 193 -4.63 -3.46 22.52
N PHE A 194 -3.70 -2.86 21.76
CA PHE A 194 -3.53 -1.39 21.69
C PHE A 194 -4.58 -0.73 20.79
N ILE A 195 -5.41 -1.53 20.10
CA ILE A 195 -6.53 -1.05 19.29
C ILE A 195 -7.58 -0.47 20.24
N ARG A 196 -7.47 0.83 20.55
CA ARG A 196 -8.50 1.56 21.29
C ARG A 196 -9.78 1.59 20.49
N ALA A 197 -10.88 1.18 21.12
CA ALA A 197 -12.18 1.08 20.48
C ALA A 197 -12.89 2.43 20.26
N ASP A 198 -12.26 3.59 20.50
CA ASP A 198 -13.04 4.84 20.52
C ASP A 198 -12.34 6.15 20.14
N LYS A 199 -13.17 6.99 19.51
CA LYS A 199 -13.03 8.43 19.17
C LYS A 199 -12.21 8.83 17.94
N GLY A 200 -12.75 8.50 16.78
CA GLY A 200 -12.57 9.30 15.57
C GLY A 200 -13.24 8.63 14.37
N LYS A 201 -14.04 9.39 13.60
CA LYS A 201 -14.68 8.96 12.34
C LYS A 201 -13.71 8.37 11.29
N PHE A 202 -12.40 8.31 11.58
CA PHE A 202 -11.32 7.86 10.68
C PHE A 202 -10.38 6.77 11.24
N SER A 203 -10.55 6.25 12.47
CA SER A 203 -9.43 5.53 13.13
C SER A 203 -9.66 4.05 13.49
N ILE A 204 -10.90 3.57 13.66
CA ILE A 204 -11.13 2.27 14.30
C ILE A 204 -10.94 1.07 13.34
N GLY A 205 -11.24 1.24 12.03
CA GLY A 205 -11.04 0.17 11.04
C GLY A 205 -9.62 0.07 10.48
N GLY A 206 -8.90 1.20 10.45
CA GLY A 206 -7.63 1.32 9.74
C GLY A 206 -6.47 0.60 10.41
N MET A 207 -6.36 0.66 11.75
CA MET A 207 -5.25 0.05 12.48
C MET A 207 -5.45 -1.46 12.67
N ALA A 208 -6.68 -1.91 12.94
CA ALA A 208 -6.98 -3.33 13.08
C ALA A 208 -6.64 -4.11 11.79
N SER A 209 -6.98 -3.55 10.62
CA SER A 209 -6.61 -4.18 9.33
C SER A 209 -5.10 -4.18 9.10
N LYS A 210 -4.38 -3.11 9.50
CA LYS A 210 -2.92 -3.05 9.38
C LYS A 210 -2.27 -4.11 10.24
N LEU A 211 -2.69 -4.27 11.49
CA LEU A 211 -2.12 -5.29 12.37
C LEU A 211 -2.39 -6.72 11.86
N LYS A 212 -3.53 -6.97 11.18
CA LYS A 212 -3.76 -8.25 10.48
C LYS A 212 -2.79 -8.45 9.30
N ALA A 213 -2.56 -7.42 8.48
CA ALA A 213 -1.60 -7.47 7.39
C ALA A 213 -0.16 -7.66 7.90
N VAL A 214 0.22 -6.91 8.94
CA VAL A 214 1.49 -7.07 9.66
C VAL A 214 1.64 -8.50 10.13
N ARG A 215 0.62 -9.08 10.78
CA ARG A 215 0.64 -10.47 11.24
C ARG A 215 0.99 -11.45 10.12
N ILE A 216 0.32 -11.33 8.98
CA ILE A 216 0.56 -12.20 7.82
C ILE A 216 2.01 -12.09 7.33
N ALA A 217 2.54 -10.86 7.24
CA ALA A 217 3.89 -10.63 6.75
C ALA A 217 4.95 -11.12 7.75
N VAL A 218 4.82 -10.82 9.05
CA VAL A 218 5.79 -11.28 10.06
C VAL A 218 5.78 -12.80 10.23
N ASP A 219 4.61 -13.45 10.15
CA ASP A 219 4.50 -14.92 10.17
C ASP A 219 5.10 -15.55 8.89
N ALA A 220 5.22 -14.79 7.80
CA ALA A 220 5.90 -15.20 6.58
C ALA A 220 7.42 -14.88 6.59
N GLY A 221 7.98 -14.47 7.73
CA GLY A 221 9.39 -14.13 7.88
C GLY A 221 9.77 -12.78 7.26
N ILE A 222 8.82 -11.84 7.13
CA ILE A 222 9.03 -10.53 6.50
C ILE A 222 8.91 -9.43 7.55
N GLU A 223 10.00 -8.66 7.73
CA GLU A 223 9.97 -7.47 8.58
C GLU A 223 8.94 -6.48 8.01
N THR A 224 8.06 -5.98 8.88
CA THR A 224 7.01 -5.05 8.46
C THR A 224 7.17 -3.73 9.18
N VAL A 225 6.95 -2.62 8.46
CA VAL A 225 7.05 -1.27 9.00
C VAL A 225 5.75 -0.51 8.78
N VAL A 226 5.31 0.25 9.78
CA VAL A 226 4.25 1.26 9.64
C VAL A 226 4.89 2.63 9.76
N ALA A 227 4.66 3.50 8.77
CA ALA A 227 5.25 4.84 8.72
C ALA A 227 4.31 5.86 8.06
N HIS A 228 4.63 7.16 8.21
CA HIS A 228 3.79 8.23 7.66
C HIS A 228 4.02 8.44 6.15
N GLY A 229 2.97 8.23 5.36
CA GLY A 229 3.02 8.32 3.90
C GLY A 229 3.17 9.72 3.32
N LYS A 230 2.82 10.79 4.06
CA LYS A 230 3.13 12.18 3.63
C LYS A 230 4.60 12.58 3.81
N HIS A 231 5.42 11.69 4.39
CA HIS A 231 6.86 11.86 4.59
C HIS A 231 7.70 10.80 3.85
N PRO A 232 7.48 10.60 2.53
CA PRO A 232 8.16 9.55 1.79
C PRO A 232 9.68 9.78 1.68
N GLU A 233 10.18 11.00 1.94
CA GLU A 233 11.62 11.28 2.06
C GLU A 233 12.31 10.44 3.15
N ARG A 234 11.55 9.89 4.10
CA ARG A 234 12.06 9.02 5.16
C ARG A 234 12.28 7.57 4.72
N LEU A 235 11.80 7.19 3.54
CA LEU A 235 11.83 5.80 3.08
C LEU A 235 13.24 5.22 3.08
N ASP A 236 14.24 5.95 2.59
CA ASP A 236 15.64 5.47 2.57
C ASP A 236 16.14 5.09 3.98
N ALA A 237 16.02 6.02 4.94
CA ALA A 237 16.36 5.75 6.34
C ALA A 237 15.55 4.57 6.92
N ILE A 238 14.25 4.50 6.60
CA ILE A 238 13.36 3.41 7.04
C ILE A 238 13.85 2.06 6.52
N THR A 239 14.22 1.95 5.25
CA THR A 239 14.71 0.68 4.67
C THR A 239 16.02 0.20 5.33
N GLN A 240 16.82 1.14 5.84
CA GLN A 240 18.11 0.88 6.50
C GLN A 240 18.02 0.63 8.01
N GLY A 241 16.81 0.55 8.58
CA GLY A 241 16.62 0.31 10.01
C GLY A 241 16.52 1.56 10.88
N ALA A 242 16.58 2.77 10.29
CA ALA A 242 16.50 4.05 11.00
C ALA A 242 15.19 4.82 10.72
N GLY A 243 15.04 6.01 11.28
CA GLY A 243 13.91 6.90 11.00
C GLY A 243 12.64 6.59 11.80
N LEU A 244 11.77 7.61 11.91
CA LEU A 244 10.54 7.56 12.70
C LEU A 244 9.51 6.62 12.04
N CYS A 245 9.28 5.47 12.68
CA CYS A 245 8.32 4.45 12.28
C CYS A 245 8.06 3.47 13.42
N THR A 246 7.10 2.56 13.24
CA THR A 246 7.01 1.32 14.03
C THR A 246 7.50 0.14 13.21
N ARG A 247 8.48 -0.59 13.73
CA ARG A 247 8.99 -1.84 13.13
C ARG A 247 8.43 -3.05 13.84
N PHE A 248 8.03 -4.04 13.07
CA PHE A 248 7.54 -5.33 13.54
C PHE A 248 8.52 -6.42 13.11
N GLN A 249 9.04 -7.16 14.10
CA GLN A 249 10.02 -8.20 13.89
C GLN A 249 9.43 -9.38 13.10
N ALA A 250 10.19 -9.89 12.13
CA ALA A 250 9.88 -11.14 11.44
C ALA A 250 10.05 -12.34 12.37
N ARG A 251 9.22 -13.38 12.20
CA ARG A 251 9.31 -14.64 12.94
C ARG A 251 10.13 -15.70 12.20
#